data_AF-A0A915PAN0-F1
#
_entry.id   AF-A0A915PAN0-F1
#
_cell.length_a   1.000
_cell.length_b   1.000
_cell.length_c   1.000
_cell.angle_alpha   90.00
_cell.angle_beta   90.00
_cell.angle_gamma   90.00
#
_symmetry.space_group_name_H-M   'P 1'
#
loop_
_entity.id
_entity.type
_entity.pdbx_description
1 polymer ?
#
loop_
_entity_poly.entity_id
_entity_poly.type
_entity_poly.pdbx_seq_one_letter_code
_entity_poly.pdbx_strand_id
1 'polypeptide(L)' 'MVDREIIHKGCFNCCYCGAKLQAGNAAMEQSFFNRYGPRWYCAGALGNCALVPVAQKDAKLKERGLNVKKTGKAKK' A
#
# COMPACT_ATOMS: atom_id res chain seq x y z
N MET A 1 -13.91 5.39 -15.22
CA MET A 1 -14.18 5.70 -13.80
C MET A 1 -12.87 5.57 -13.04
N VAL A 2 -12.39 6.63 -12.40
CA VAL A 2 -11.20 6.56 -11.52
C VAL A 2 -11.70 6.23 -10.13
N ASP A 3 -11.35 5.06 -9.62
CA ASP A 3 -11.68 4.62 -8.27
C ASP A 3 -10.94 5.53 -7.27
N ARG A 4 -11.69 6.33 -6.50
CA ARG A 4 -11.13 7.28 -5.53
C ARG A 4 -11.17 6.66 -4.14
N GLU A 5 -10.03 6.12 -3.72
CA GLU A 5 -9.87 5.58 -2.37
C GLU A 5 -9.54 6.68 -1.37
N ILE A 6 -10.31 6.78 -0.29
CA ILE A 6 -10.07 7.73 0.80
C ILE A 6 -9.23 7.03 1.87
N ILE A 7 -8.04 7.57 2.14
CA ILE A 7 -7.14 7.08 3.20
C ILE A 7 -6.84 8.21 4.20
N HIS A 8 -6.85 7.88 5.49
CA HIS A 8 -6.41 8.83 6.51
C HIS A 8 -4.95 9.20 6.31
N LYS A 9 -4.60 10.49 6.48
CA LYS A 9 -3.20 10.96 6.41
C LYS A 9 -2.27 10.18 7.35
N GLY A 10 -2.74 9.77 8.52
CA GLY A 10 -1.95 8.97 9.48
C GLY A 10 -1.76 7.51 9.07
N CYS A 11 -2.64 6.97 8.22
CA CYS A 11 -2.59 5.61 7.70
C CYS A 11 -1.87 5.52 6.35
N PHE A 12 -1.61 6.66 5.70
CA PHE A 12 -0.95 6.75 4.40
C PHE A 12 0.57 6.58 4.54
N ASN A 13 0.99 5.35 4.83
CA ASN A 13 2.37 4.97 5.05
C ASN A 13 2.77 3.83 4.10
N CYS A 14 4.07 3.74 3.81
CA CYS A 14 4.61 2.66 2.99
C CYS A 14 4.44 1.31 3.69
N CYS A 15 3.85 0.34 3.00
CA CYS A 15 3.69 -1.02 3.53
C CYS A 15 5.02 -1.77 3.68
N TYR A 16 6.06 -1.33 2.96
CA TYR A 16 7.40 -1.94 3.01
C TYR A 16 8.28 -1.32 4.11
N CYS A 17 8.55 -0.01 4.03
CA CYS A 17 9.46 0.68 4.95
C CYS A 17 8.77 1.42 6.10
N GLY A 18 7.44 1.57 6.08
CA GLY A 18 6.70 2.30 7.11
C GLY A 18 6.79 3.83 7.01
N ALA A 19 7.53 4.38 6.04
CA ALA A 19 7.66 5.82 5.85
C ALA A 19 6.30 6.49 5.55
N LYS A 20 6.09 7.70 6.07
CA LYS A 20 4.92 8.53 5.72
C LYS A 20 4.98 8.90 4.25
N LEU A 21 3.91 8.59 3.52
CA LEU A 21 3.79 8.90 2.10
C LEU A 21 3.17 10.29 1.92
N GLN A 22 3.48 10.91 0.79
CA GLN A 22 2.81 12.13 0.33
C GLN A 22 2.18 11.89 -1.03
N ALA A 23 1.08 12.60 -1.31
CA ALA A 23 0.43 12.53 -2.60
C ALA A 23 1.44 12.92 -3.70
N GLY A 24 1.51 12.10 -4.75
CA GLY A 24 2.49 12.25 -5.84
C GLY A 24 3.75 11.40 -5.70
N ASN A 25 4.15 11.01 -4.48
CA ASN A 25 5.36 10.20 -4.22
C ASN A 25 5.02 8.80 -3.66
N ALA A 26 3.89 8.26 -4.10
CA ALA A 26 3.40 6.95 -3.71
C ALA A 26 2.89 6.20 -4.94
N ALA A 27 3.17 4.90 -5.00
CA ALA A 27 2.65 4.00 -6.01
C ALA A 27 1.87 2.86 -5.35
N MET A 28 0.88 2.36 -6.08
CA MET A 28 0.10 1.19 -5.71
C MET A 28 0.24 0.14 -6.82
N GLU A 29 0.32 -1.11 -6.41
CA GLU A 29 0.37 -2.24 -7.33
C GLU A 29 -1.01 -2.86 -7.44
N GLN A 30 -1.56 -2.92 -8.66
CA GLN A 30 -2.90 -3.47 -8.92
C GLN A 30 -3.05 -4.92 -8.41
N SER A 31 -2.00 -5.74 -8.55
CA SER A 31 -2.02 -7.14 -8.08
C SER A 31 -2.14 -7.24 -6.56
N PHE A 32 -1.50 -6.34 -5.81
CA PHE A 32 -1.66 -6.28 -4.36
C PHE A 32 -2.99 -5.67 -3.95
N PHE A 33 -3.47 -4.67 -4.69
CA PHE A 33 -4.81 -4.11 -4.49
C PHE A 33 -5.88 -5.21 -4.57
N ASN A 34 -5.84 -6.03 -5.62
CA ASN A 34 -6.81 -7.09 -5.84
C ASN A 34 -6.71 -8.23 -4.81
N ARG A 35 -5.54 -8.48 -4.21
CA ARG A 35 -5.34 -9.56 -3.23
C ARG A 35 -5.54 -9.12 -1.78
N TYR A 36 -5.02 -7.95 -1.41
CA TYR A 36 -4.91 -7.46 -0.03
C TYR A 36 -5.60 -6.13 0.23
N GLY A 37 -6.15 -5.48 -0.81
CA GLY A 37 -6.74 -4.15 -0.73
C GLY A 37 -5.71 -3.03 -0.90
N PRO A 38 -6.06 -1.77 -0.61
CA PRO A 38 -5.20 -0.60 -0.82
C PRO A 38 -3.88 -0.72 -0.04
N ARG A 39 -2.79 -0.98 -0.79
CA ARG A 39 -1.41 -1.07 -0.29
C ARG A 39 -0.53 -0.07 -1.03
N TRP A 40 -0.03 0.90 -0.27
CA TRP A 40 0.79 1.97 -0.81
C TRP A 40 2.27 1.73 -0.57
N TYR A 41 3.09 2.08 -1.56
CA TYR A 41 4.54 1.97 -1.53
C TYR A 41 5.16 3.34 -1.85
N CYS A 42 6.31 3.66 -1.27
CA CYS A 42 7.01 4.88 -1.66
C CYS A 42 7.57 4.74 -3.08
N ALA A 43 7.46 5.83 -3.83
CA ALA A 43 7.97 5.96 -5.19
C ALA A 43 8.67 7.33 -5.34
N GLY A 44 9.60 7.42 -6.28
CA GLY A 44 10.29 8.67 -6.60
C GLY A 44 11.15 9.18 -5.45
N ALA A 45 10.99 10.47 -5.10
CA ALA A 45 11.83 11.15 -4.11
C ALA A 45 11.68 10.62 -2.67
N LEU A 46 10.55 9.96 -2.34
CA LEU A 46 10.33 9.35 -1.01
C LEU A 46 10.87 7.92 -0.90
N GLY A 47 11.38 7.35 -1.99
CA GLY A 47 12.02 6.04 -2.00
C GLY A 47 11.59 5.16 -3.17
N ASN A 48 12.22 3.99 -3.25
CA ASN A 48 12.08 3.07 -4.38
C ASN A 48 11.40 1.74 -3.99
N CYS A 49 10.63 1.70 -2.89
CA CYS A 49 9.95 0.48 -2.48
C CYS A 49 8.89 0.01 -3.49
N ALA A 50 8.40 0.92 -4.34
CA ALA A 50 7.55 0.57 -5.48
C ALA A 50 8.27 -0.25 -6.55
N LEU A 51 9.60 -0.14 -6.68
CA LEU A 51 10.41 -0.88 -7.66
C LEU A 51 10.91 -2.22 -7.13
N VAL A 52 10.76 -2.46 -5.82
CA VAL A 52 11.14 -3.74 -5.20
C VAL A 52 10.34 -4.89 -5.84
N PRO A 53 10.97 -6.05 -6.09
CA PRO A 53 10.28 -7.20 -6.67
C PRO A 53 9.04 -7.59 -5.87
N VAL A 54 7.98 -7.99 -6.57
CA VAL A 54 6.69 -8.39 -5.98
C VAL A 54 6.88 -9.48 -4.92
N ALA A 55 7.78 -10.44 -5.15
CA ALA A 55 8.08 -11.50 -4.18
C ALA A 55 8.58 -10.97 -2.82
N GLN A 56 9.44 -9.94 -2.83
CA GLN A 56 9.95 -9.35 -1.59
C GLN A 56 8.89 -8.49 -0.88
N LYS A 57 8.06 -7.76 -1.65
CA LYS A 57 6.92 -7.03 -1.09
C LYS A 57 5.91 -7.98 -0.43
N ASP A 58 5.62 -9.11 -1.07
CA ASP A 58 4.70 -10.14 -0.56
C ASP A 58 5.23 -10.78 0.73
N ALA A 59 6.52 -11.15 0.75
CA ALA A 59 7.18 -11.63 1.96
C ALA A 59 7.05 -10.61 3.10
N LYS A 60 7.32 -9.32 2.83
CA LYS A 60 7.22 -8.27 3.85
C LYS A 60 5.80 -8.03 4.34
N LEU A 61 4.82 -8.11 3.45
CA LEU A 61 3.41 -8.05 3.79
C LEU A 61 3.00 -9.22 4.70
N LYS A 62 3.50 -10.42 4.44
CA LYS A 62 3.28 -11.61 5.28
C LYS A 62 3.92 -11.45 6.66
N GLU A 63 5.18 -11.04 6.73
CA GLU A 63 5.89 -10.77 7.99
C GLU A 63 5.12 -9.77 8.87
N ARG A 64 4.55 -8.73 8.26
CA ARG A 64 3.79 -7.69 8.97
C ARG A 64 2.32 -8.04 9.23
N GLY A 65 1.85 -9.21 8.80
CA GLY A 65 0.43 -9.58 8.90
C GLY A 65 -0.52 -8.72 8.06
N LEU A 66 -0.01 -8.05 7.02
CA LEU A 66 -0.76 -7.20 6.08
C LEU A 66 -1.20 -7.95 4.81
N ASN A 67 -0.91 -9.26 4.73
CA ASN A 67 -1.36 -10.22 3.71
C ASN A 67 -2.86 -10.55 3.78
N VAL A 68 -3.63 -9.89 4.64
CA VAL A 68 -5.09 -10.07 4.70
C VAL A 68 -5.79 -8.86 4.10
N LYS A 69 -6.78 -9.13 3.23
CA LYS A 69 -7.77 -8.14 2.82
C LYS A 69 -8.52 -7.71 4.07
N LYS A 70 -8.22 -6.50 4.59
CA LYS A 70 -9.11 -5.86 5.55
C LYS A 70 -10.33 -5.42 4.76
N THR A 71 -11.30 -6.32 4.62
CA THR A 71 -12.67 -5.95 4.27
C THR A 71 -13.18 -5.10 5.42
N GLY A 72 -12.88 -3.80 5.38
CA GLY A 72 -13.63 -2.83 6.14
C GLY A 72 -15.05 -2.94 5.62
N LYS A 73 -15.91 -3.67 6.34
CA LYS A 73 -17.32 -3.29 6.39
C LYS A 73 -17.29 -1.84 6.88
N ALA A 74 -17.36 -0.88 5.97
CA ALA A 74 -17.88 0.42 6.31
C ALA A 74 -19.25 0.12 6.92
N LYS A 75 -19.35 0.21 8.25
CA LYS A 75 -20.66 0.19 8.89
C LYS A 75 -21.42 1.38 8.28
N LYS A 76 -22.51 1.04 7.59
CA LYS A 76 -23.53 1.98 7.11
C LYS A 76 -23.95 2.92 8.23
#